data_AF-A0A368G1M8-F1
#
_entry.id   AF-A0A368G1M8-F1
#
_cell.length_a   1.000
_cell.length_b   1.000
_cell.length_c   1.000
_cell.angle_alpha   90.00
_cell.angle_beta   90.00
_cell.angle_gamma   90.00
#
_symmetry.space_group_name_H-M   'P 1'
#
loop_
_entity.id
_entity.type
_entity.pdbx_description
1 polymer ?
#
loop_
_entity_poly.entity_id
_entity_poly.type
_entity_poly.pdbx_seq_one_letter_code
_entity_poly.pdbx_strand_id
1 'polypeptide(L)'
;MPTIITCLLTLCSFWIDTPSMAIALVIFNVLLQGLFGWDLIRELPPGSGSIPKIVSLYGFNLSMTTIAFMVNVLAQFFESVLPSDLELPESVLTLPEKLRMGQLFQVKGLSFDPQL
;
A
#
# COMPACT_ATOMS: atom_id res chain seq x y z
N MET A 1 12.62 -4.63 -13.11
CA MET A 1 11.40 -5.43 -12.83
C MET A 1 11.17 -5.74 -11.35
N PRO A 2 12.17 -6.04 -10.51
CA PRO A 2 11.94 -6.39 -9.10
C PRO A 2 11.14 -5.34 -8.30
N THR A 3 11.42 -4.06 -8.52
CA THR A 3 10.70 -2.95 -7.86
C THR A 3 9.20 -2.93 -8.19
N ILE A 4 8.82 -3.32 -9.41
CA ILE A 4 7.40 -3.37 -9.81
C ILE A 4 6.69 -4.49 -9.03
N ILE A 5 7.34 -5.65 -8.89
CA ILE A 5 6.80 -6.77 -8.12
C ILE A 5 6.58 -6.35 -6.67
N THR A 6 7.55 -5.67 -6.05
CA THR A 6 7.43 -5.22 -4.67
C THR A 6 6.40 -4.10 -4.49
N CYS A 7 6.16 -3.28 -5.51
CA CYS A 7 5.03 -2.33 -5.54
C CYS A 7 3.68 -3.06 -5.55
N LEU A 8 3.53 -4.06 -6.43
CA LEU A 8 2.31 -4.86 -6.51
C LEU A 8 2.03 -5.60 -5.22
N LEU A 9 3.05 -6.20 -4.60
CA LEU A 9 2.90 -6.86 -3.29
C LEU A 9 2.46 -5.87 -2.20
N THR A 10 2.98 -4.64 -2.21
CA THR A 10 2.52 -3.60 -1.27
C THR A 10 1.05 -3.29 -1.48
N LEU A 11 0.59 -3.17 -2.73
CA LEU A 11 -0.83 -2.94 -3.03
C LEU A 11 -1.71 -4.14 -2.65
N CYS A 12 -1.27 -5.36 -2.95
CA CYS A 12 -1.97 -6.59 -2.59
C CYS A 12 -2.18 -6.72 -1.08
N SER A 13 -1.30 -6.17 -0.25
CA SER A 13 -1.49 -6.20 1.21
C SER A 13 -2.79 -5.52 1.68
N PHE A 14 -3.31 -4.54 0.94
CA PHE A 14 -4.58 -3.87 1.26
C PHE A 14 -5.82 -4.63 0.77
N TRP A 15 -5.65 -5.67 -0.05
CA TRP A 15 -6.75 -6.52 -0.52
C TRP A 15 -6.90 -7.80 0.32
N ILE A 16 -6.06 -8.01 1.32
CA ILE A 16 -6.13 -9.17 2.20
C ILE A 16 -7.01 -8.83 3.40
N ASP A 17 -8.07 -9.60 3.60
CA ASP A 17 -9.02 -9.38 4.70
C ASP A 17 -8.46 -9.79 6.07
N THR A 18 -7.52 -10.74 6.09
CA THR A 18 -6.93 -11.24 7.35
C THR A 18 -5.67 -10.45 7.72
N PRO A 19 -5.67 -9.69 8.83
CA PRO A 19 -4.56 -8.80 9.17
C PRO A 19 -3.24 -9.53 9.39
N SER A 20 -3.26 -10.73 9.99
CA SER A 20 -2.04 -11.54 10.20
C SER A 20 -1.37 -11.97 8.89
N MET A 21 -2.17 -12.30 7.86
CA MET A 21 -1.68 -12.66 6.54
C MET A 21 -1.15 -11.44 5.78
N ALA A 22 -1.84 -10.30 5.90
CA ALA A 22 -1.38 -9.02 5.33
C ALA A 22 -0.02 -8.62 5.92
N ILE A 23 0.14 -8.70 7.25
CA ILE A 23 1.40 -8.43 7.94
C ILE A 23 2.51 -9.37 7.48
N ALA A 24 2.24 -10.68 7.38
CA ALA A 24 3.22 -11.65 6.91
C ALA A 24 3.69 -11.35 5.47
N LEU A 25 2.76 -10.99 4.58
CA LEU A 25 3.08 -10.61 3.20
C LEU A 25 3.91 -9.32 3.16
N VAL A 26 3.59 -8.32 3.98
CA VAL A 26 4.35 -7.06 4.05
C VAL A 26 5.76 -7.31 4.59
N ILE A 27 5.94 -8.12 5.62
CA ILE A 27 7.26 -8.51 6.15
C ILE A 27 8.08 -9.21 5.05
N PHE A 28 7.48 -10.19 4.37
CA PHE A 28 8.13 -10.86 3.25
C PHE A 28 8.53 -9.87 2.15
N ASN A 29 7.66 -8.93 1.81
CA ASN A 29 7.93 -7.90 0.82
C ASN A 29 9.07 -6.95 1.23
N VAL A 30 9.18 -6.60 2.52
CA VAL A 30 10.32 -5.80 3.04
C VAL A 30 11.64 -6.57 2.88
N LEU A 31 11.65 -7.88 3.19
CA LEU A 31 12.85 -8.71 2.99
C LEU A 31 13.25 -8.78 1.51
N LEU A 32 12.29 -8.98 0.60
CA LEU A 32 12.54 -8.94 -0.84
C LEU A 32 13.07 -7.59 -1.30
N GLN A 33 12.49 -6.49 -0.80
CA GLN A 33 12.99 -5.16 -1.09
C GLN A 33 14.43 -5.03 -0.58
N GLY A 34 14.76 -5.47 0.62
CA GLY A 34 16.13 -5.45 1.13
C GLY A 34 17.13 -6.18 0.23
N LEU A 35 16.78 -7.38 -0.24
CA LEU A 35 17.61 -8.16 -1.19
C LEU A 35 17.81 -7.41 -2.51
N PHE A 36 16.72 -6.96 -3.14
CA PHE A 36 16.80 -6.24 -4.42
C PHE A 36 17.41 -4.85 -4.31
N GLY A 37 17.30 -4.20 -3.14
CA GLY A 37 17.91 -2.91 -2.86
C GLY A 37 19.42 -3.02 -2.81
N TRP A 38 19.94 -4.13 -2.27
CA TRP A 38 21.36 -4.41 -2.28
C TRP A 38 21.91 -4.63 -3.70
N ASP A 39 21.20 -5.41 -4.51
CA ASP A 39 21.56 -5.59 -5.93
C ASP A 39 21.50 -4.26 -6.69
N LEU A 40 20.47 -3.46 -6.45
CA LEU A 40 20.34 -2.12 -7.03
C LEU A 40 21.55 -1.25 -6.70
N ILE A 41 21.98 -1.19 -5.43
CA ILE A 41 23.15 -0.39 -5.00
C ILE A 41 24.43 -0.88 -5.68
N ARG A 42 24.62 -2.20 -5.85
CA ARG A 42 25.79 -2.78 -6.53
C ARG A 42 25.85 -2.44 -8.01
N GLU A 43 24.71 -2.32 -8.66
CA GLU A 43 24.60 -2.00 -10.09
C GLU A 43 24.72 -0.49 -10.38
N LEU A 44 24.69 0.37 -9.34
CA LEU A 44 24.81 1.81 -9.55
C LEU A 44 26.23 2.19 -10.01
N PRO A 45 26.35 3.02 -11.06
CA PRO A 45 27.64 3.55 -11.46
C PRO A 45 28.20 4.43 -10.34
N PRO A 46 29.49 4.29 -9.98
CA PRO A 46 30.12 5.15 -8.98
C PRO A 46 30.24 6.58 -9.54
N GLY A 47 29.34 7.48 -9.13
CA GLY A 47 29.54 8.92 -9.30
C GLY A 47 28.69 9.66 -10.35
N SER A 48 27.39 9.38 -10.50
CA SER A 48 26.54 10.15 -11.46
C SER A 48 26.12 11.55 -11.01
N GLY A 49 26.62 12.08 -9.87
CA GLY A 49 26.29 13.43 -9.35
C GLY A 49 24.81 13.68 -9.02
N SER A 50 23.93 12.72 -9.31
CA SER A 50 22.47 12.80 -9.17
C SER A 50 21.91 11.42 -8.85
N ILE A 51 20.87 11.36 -8.01
CA ILE A 51 20.24 10.11 -7.61
C ILE A 51 19.41 9.57 -8.79
N PRO A 52 19.64 8.33 -9.25
CA PRO A 52 18.85 7.75 -10.33
C PRO A 52 17.37 7.62 -9.96
N LYS A 53 16.47 7.88 -10.91
CA LYS A 53 15.01 7.81 -10.69
C LYS A 53 14.55 6.45 -10.14
N ILE A 54 15.22 5.36 -10.54
CA ILE A 54 14.93 4.01 -10.03
C ILE A 54 15.17 3.88 -8.53
N VAL A 55 16.23 4.52 -8.02
CA VAL A 55 16.55 4.53 -6.58
C VAL A 55 15.51 5.34 -5.82
N SER A 56 15.07 6.47 -6.38
CA SER A 56 13.97 7.27 -5.81
C SER A 56 12.65 6.49 -5.76
N LEU A 57 12.30 5.76 -6.83
CA LEU A 57 11.10 4.93 -6.87
C LEU A 57 11.17 3.80 -5.86
N TYR A 58 12.32 3.13 -5.76
CA TYR A 58 12.56 2.07 -4.79
C TYR A 58 12.43 2.58 -3.36
N GLY A 59 13.07 3.71 -3.03
CA GLY A 59 12.97 4.32 -1.70
C GLY A 59 11.55 4.78 -1.36
N PHE A 60 10.82 5.35 -2.34
CA PHE A 60 9.41 5.69 -2.16
C PHE A 60 8.56 4.44 -1.90
N ASN A 61 8.74 3.37 -2.68
CA ASN A 61 8.01 2.12 -2.46
C ASN A 61 8.28 1.53 -1.08
N LEU A 62 9.55 1.51 -0.63
CA LEU A 62 9.92 1.05 0.71
C LEU A 62 9.24 1.87 1.82
N SER A 63 9.14 3.19 1.64
CA SER A 63 8.41 4.05 2.59
C SER A 63 6.91 3.71 2.64
N MET A 64 6.29 3.47 1.48
CA MET A 64 4.88 3.06 1.39
C MET A 64 4.65 1.68 2.00
N THR A 65 5.56 0.73 1.79
CA THR A 65 5.50 -0.60 2.43
C THR A 65 5.61 -0.49 3.95
N THR A 66 6.43 0.43 4.46
CA THR A 66 6.55 0.70 5.90
C THR A 66 5.27 1.29 6.47
N ILE A 67 4.66 2.25 5.77
CA ILE A 67 3.36 2.82 6.16
C ILE A 67 2.28 1.73 6.15
N ALA A 68 2.23 0.89 5.12
CA ALA A 68 1.31 -0.24 5.04
C ALA A 68 1.48 -1.22 6.21
N PHE A 69 2.73 -1.51 6.60
CA PHE A 69 3.01 -2.32 7.79
C PHE A 69 2.41 -1.69 9.06
N MET A 70 2.68 -0.40 9.29
CA MET A 70 2.17 0.32 10.46
C MET A 70 0.64 0.33 10.51
N VAL A 71 -0.02 0.57 9.36
CA VAL A 71 -1.49 0.54 9.26
C VAL A 71 -2.05 -0.83 9.61
N ASN A 72 -1.47 -1.92 9.09
CA ASN A 72 -1.93 -3.28 9.38
C ASN A 72 -1.75 -3.66 10.86
N VAL A 73 -0.61 -3.28 11.46
CA VAL A 73 -0.36 -3.53 12.90
C VAL A 73 -1.32 -2.72 13.77
N LEU A 74 -1.56 -1.44 13.44
CA LEU A 74 -2.50 -0.60 14.16
C LEU A 74 -3.93 -1.12 14.02
N ALA A 75 -4.35 -1.56 12.83
CA ALA A 75 -5.67 -2.14 12.61
C ALA A 75 -5.88 -3.39 13.48
N GLN A 76 -4.90 -4.31 13.50
CA GLN A 76 -4.96 -5.50 14.35
C GLN A 76 -4.98 -5.14 15.85
N PHE A 77 -4.21 -4.15 16.26
CA PHE A 77 -4.23 -3.66 17.64
C PHE A 77 -5.60 -3.09 18.01
N PHE A 78 -6.20 -2.27 17.14
CA PHE A 78 -7.54 -1.74 17.38
C PHE A 78 -8.58 -2.84 17.49
N GLU A 79 -8.58 -3.85 16.60
CA GLU A 79 -9.48 -5.00 16.73
C GLU A 79 -9.35 -5.72 18.08
N SER A 80 -8.13 -5.79 18.63
CA SER A 80 -7.90 -6.46 19.92
C SER A 80 -8.30 -5.64 21.15
N VAL A 81 -8.35 -4.31 21.02
CA VAL A 81 -8.60 -3.38 22.14
C VAL A 81 -10.03 -2.84 22.12
N LEU A 82 -10.67 -2.77 20.96
CA LEU A 82 -12.02 -2.24 20.83
C LEU A 82 -13.02 -3.21 21.49
N PRO A 83 -13.90 -2.71 22.37
CA PRO A 83 -15.00 -3.52 22.87
C PRO A 83 -15.96 -3.86 21.73
N SER A 84 -16.45 -5.10 21.71
CA SER A 84 -17.38 -5.60 20.68
C SER A 84 -18.68 -4.80 20.57
N ASP A 85 -19.02 -4.04 21.63
CA ASP A 85 -20.24 -3.25 21.75
C ASP A 85 -20.04 -1.77 21.32
N LEU A 86 -18.91 -1.44 20.67
CA LEU A 86 -18.65 -0.07 20.21
C LEU A 86 -19.48 0.25 18.95
N GLU A 87 -20.58 0.97 19.12
CA GLU A 87 -21.30 1.60 18.01
C GLU A 87 -20.55 2.84 17.52
N LEU A 88 -20.11 2.82 16.25
CA LEU A 88 -19.47 3.99 15.64
C LEU A 88 -20.51 5.10 15.39
N PRO A 89 -20.17 6.39 15.60
CA PRO A 89 -21.09 7.50 15.32
C PRO A 89 -21.54 7.50 13.86
N GLU A 90 -22.79 7.89 13.58
CA GLU A 90 -23.32 7.96 12.21
C GLU A 90 -22.49 8.87 11.27
N SER A 91 -21.83 9.88 11.82
CA SER A 91 -20.93 10.73 11.05
C SER A 91 -19.72 9.97 10.49
N VAL A 92 -19.28 8.90 11.15
CA VAL A 92 -18.18 8.02 10.70
C VAL A 92 -18.72 6.95 9.74
N LEU A 93 -19.94 6.46 9.95
CA LEU A 93 -20.59 5.51 9.04
C LEU A 93 -20.93 6.12 7.68
N THR A 94 -21.23 7.42 7.62
CA THR A 94 -21.50 8.17 6.37
C THR A 94 -20.22 8.65 5.68
N LEU A 95 -19.05 8.49 6.32
CA LEU A 95 -17.77 8.96 5.80
C LEU A 95 -17.32 8.20 4.54
N PRO A 96 -17.43 6.86 4.44
CA PRO A 96 -17.18 6.13 3.21
C PRO A 96 -18.07 6.59 2.04
N GLU A 97 -19.35 6.90 2.29
CA GLU A 97 -20.25 7.44 1.26
C GLU A 97 -19.85 8.87 0.84
N LYS A 98 -19.51 9.73 1.81
CA LYS A 98 -19.00 11.09 1.53
C LYS A 98 -17.66 11.06 0.78
N LEU A 99 -16.80 10.09 1.07
CA LEU A 99 -15.53 9.88 0.37
C LEU A 99 -15.75 9.25 -1.01
N ARG A 100 -16.77 8.41 -1.20
CA ARG A 100 -17.21 7.89 -2.51
C ARG A 100 -17.70 8.99 -3.45
N MET A 101 -18.18 10.13 -2.94
CA MET A 101 -18.52 11.29 -3.78
C MET A 101 -17.27 11.92 -4.43
N GLY A 102 -16.09 11.72 -3.83
CA GLY A 102 -14.81 11.99 -4.47
C GLY A 102 -14.43 10.83 -5.38
N GLN A 103 -15.13 10.67 -6.51
CA GLN A 103 -14.71 9.74 -7.57
C GLN A 103 -13.38 10.19 -8.21
N LEU A 104 -12.27 10.01 -7.50
CA LEU A 104 -10.90 10.23 -7.99
C LEU A 104 -10.53 9.28 -9.16
N PHE A 105 -11.39 8.32 -9.46
CA PHE A 105 -11.24 7.34 -10.55
C PHE A 105 -12.45 7.26 -11.48
N GLN A 106 -13.17 8.36 -11.74
CA GLN A 106 -13.88 8.43 -13.02
C GLN A 106 -12.83 8.58 -14.12
N VAL A 107 -12.40 7.44 -14.68
CA VAL A 107 -11.76 7.43 -15.99
C VAL A 107 -12.82 7.96 -16.96
N LYS A 108 -12.68 9.22 -17.34
CA LYS A 108 -13.58 9.94 -18.25
C LYS A 108 -13.60 9.20 -19.60
N GLY A 109 -14.49 8.23 -19.77
CA GLY A 109 -14.66 7.50 -21.03
C GLY A 109 -15.03 6.02 -20.98
N LEU A 110 -15.11 5.35 -19.83
CA LEU A 110 -15.52 3.94 -19.77
C LEU A 110 -16.83 3.76 -18.99
N SER A 111 -17.93 4.20 -19.60
CA SER A 111 -19.27 3.80 -19.19
C SER A 111 -19.66 2.58 -20.03
N PHE A 112 -19.77 1.41 -19.41
CA PHE A 112 -20.50 0.27 -19.99
C PHE A 112 -21.94 0.33 -19.52
N ASP A 113 -22.64 1.40 -19.88
CA ASP A 113 -24.08 1.46 -19.77
C ASP A 113 -24.67 0.84 -21.04
N PRO A 114 -25.36 -0.32 -20.97
CA PRO A 114 -26.00 -0.92 -22.13
C PRO A 114 -27.26 -0.16 -22.58
N GLN A 115 -27.62 0.95 -21.91
CA GLN A 115 -28.80 1.76 -22.21
C GLN A 115 -28.51 3.14 -22.85
N LEU A 116 -27.30 3.37 -23.36
CA LEU A 116 -27.01 4.50 -24.27
C LEU A 116 -26.92 4.04 -25.73
#